data_AF-A0A080ZN07-F1
#
_entry.id   AF-A0A080ZN07-F1
#
_cell.length_a   1.000
_cell.length_b   1.000
_cell.length_c   1.000
_cell.angle_alpha   90.00
_cell.angle_beta   90.00
_cell.angle_gamma   90.00
#
_symmetry.space_group_name_H-M   'P 1'
#
loop_
_entity.id
_entity.type
_entity.pdbx_description
1 polymer ?
#
loop_
_entity_poly.entity_id
_entity_poly.type
_entity_poly.pdbx_seq_one_letter_code
_entity_poly.pdbx_strand_id
1 'polypeptide(L)'
;MNQQETHEPETQRPATAFDQGYREASLSQGATPVCETKRAPDDSEVSDVVAVNQHDKAKVFAGLIDEKARLRELRRARQFRYRRKKVSYANSLAEETYRLRRVVEKLELERRAIISFADTIDTA
;
A
#
# COMPACT_ATOMS: atom_id res chain seq x y z
N MET A 1 -39.89 33.46 -21.35
CA MET A 1 -38.92 33.67 -20.25
C MET A 1 -38.18 32.36 -20.07
N ASN A 2 -37.02 32.23 -20.72
CA ASN A 2 -36.19 31.01 -20.65
C ASN A 2 -35.09 31.28 -19.63
N GLN A 3 -35.09 30.49 -18.55
CA GLN A 3 -33.99 30.51 -17.57
C GLN A 3 -32.88 29.61 -18.11
N GLN A 4 -31.71 30.20 -18.36
CA GLN A 4 -30.48 29.48 -18.67
C GLN A 4 -29.78 29.18 -17.34
N GLU A 5 -29.73 27.91 -16.95
CA GLU A 5 -28.89 27.44 -15.85
C GLU A 5 -27.46 27.26 -16.38
N THR A 6 -26.55 28.15 -15.98
CA THR A 6 -25.11 28.01 -16.21
C THR A 6 -24.55 26.92 -15.30
N HIS A 7 -24.31 25.74 -15.87
CA HIS A 7 -23.52 24.68 -15.24
C HIS A 7 -22.03 25.05 -15.30
N GLU A 8 -21.45 25.35 -14.14
CA GLU A 8 -20.00 25.37 -13.94
C GLU A 8 -19.42 23.96 -14.17
N PRO A 9 -18.38 23.79 -15.00
CA PRO A 9 -17.77 22.48 -15.18
C PRO A 9 -16.89 22.12 -13.99
N GLU A 10 -17.32 21.10 -13.23
CA GLU A 10 -16.49 20.43 -12.24
C GLU A 10 -15.16 20.01 -12.88
N THR A 11 -14.06 20.57 -12.36
CA THR A 11 -12.71 20.22 -12.78
C THR A 11 -12.44 18.77 -12.40
N GLN A 12 -12.60 17.88 -13.40
CA GLN A 12 -12.27 16.47 -13.32
C GLN A 12 -10.78 16.32 -13.01
N ARG A 13 -10.42 15.82 -11.82
CA ARG A 13 -9.06 15.36 -11.54
C ARG A 13 -8.80 14.12 -12.39
N PRO A 14 -7.66 14.02 -13.11
CA PRO A 14 -7.36 12.83 -13.89
C PRO A 14 -7.16 11.63 -12.96
N ALA A 15 -7.99 10.61 -13.17
CA ALA A 15 -7.89 9.30 -12.51
C ALA A 15 -6.54 8.68 -12.85
N THR A 16 -5.59 8.72 -11.92
CA THR A 16 -4.34 7.97 -12.05
C THR A 16 -4.67 6.49 -11.90
N ALA A 17 -4.29 5.70 -12.91
CA ALA A 17 -4.50 4.26 -13.07
C ALA A 17 -3.77 3.38 -12.03
N PHE A 18 -4.01 3.62 -10.74
CA PHE A 18 -3.45 2.84 -9.62
C PHE A 18 -4.53 2.21 -8.73
N ASP A 19 -5.80 2.25 -9.14
CA ASP A 19 -6.93 1.76 -8.33
C ASP A 19 -7.57 0.47 -8.87
N GLN A 20 -6.72 -0.44 -9.37
CA GLN A 20 -7.14 -1.78 -9.77
C GLN A 20 -6.39 -2.81 -8.93
N GLY A 21 -6.86 -3.04 -7.71
CA GLY A 21 -6.19 -3.96 -6.77
C GLY A 21 -7.04 -4.61 -5.70
N TYR A 22 -8.35 -4.32 -5.61
CA TYR A 22 -9.24 -5.05 -4.70
C TYR A 22 -10.34 -5.73 -5.51
N ARG A 23 -10.01 -6.91 -6.04
CA ARG A 23 -11.03 -7.88 -6.39
C ARG A 23 -11.63 -8.42 -5.10
N GLU A 24 -12.91 -8.13 -4.93
CA GLU A 24 -13.80 -8.61 -3.89
C GLU A 24 -13.70 -10.14 -3.78
N ALA A 25 -13.30 -10.62 -2.59
CA ALA A 25 -13.51 -11.99 -2.22
C ALA A 25 -14.95 -12.11 -1.69
N SER A 26 -15.79 -12.80 -2.45
CA SER A 26 -17.15 -13.17 -2.09
C SER A 26 -17.16 -13.93 -0.76
N LEU A 27 -17.63 -13.31 0.33
CA LEU A 27 -18.16 -14.02 1.50
C LEU A 27 -19.68 -13.95 1.46
N SER A 28 -20.26 -14.90 0.74
CA SER A 28 -21.68 -15.26 0.85
C SER A 28 -21.82 -16.27 1.98
N GLN A 29 -22.59 -15.91 3.01
CA GLN A 29 -23.32 -16.69 4.02
C GLN A 29 -23.20 -15.88 5.34
N GLY A 30 -24.15 -15.04 5.72
CA GLY A 30 -25.58 -15.33 5.82
C GLY A 30 -25.90 -15.53 7.31
N ALA A 31 -26.07 -14.43 8.05
CA ALA A 31 -26.75 -14.43 9.35
C ALA A 31 -27.21 -13.01 9.68
N THR A 32 -28.51 -12.77 9.50
CA THR A 32 -29.24 -11.60 9.96
C THR A 32 -29.11 -11.41 11.48
N PRO A 33 -29.02 -10.18 12.02
CA PRO A 33 -29.31 -9.96 13.43
C PRO A 33 -30.83 -10.08 13.63
N VAL A 34 -31.26 -11.17 14.27
CA VAL A 34 -32.62 -11.29 14.79
C VAL A 34 -32.69 -10.41 16.04
N CYS A 35 -33.52 -9.38 15.98
CA CYS A 35 -33.94 -8.64 17.16
C CYS A 35 -34.89 -9.48 18.01
N GLU A 36 -34.81 -9.22 19.33
CA GLU A 36 -35.77 -9.54 20.40
C GLU A 36 -35.60 -10.87 21.16
N THR A 37 -35.05 -10.75 22.38
CA THR A 37 -35.77 -11.16 23.60
C THR A 37 -35.30 -10.26 24.74
N LYS A 38 -36.24 -9.56 25.39
CA LYS A 38 -35.96 -8.74 26.58
C LYS A 38 -35.50 -9.67 27.71
N ARG A 39 -34.20 -9.68 28.03
CA ARG A 39 -33.74 -10.18 29.33
C ARG A 39 -34.00 -9.09 30.37
N ALA A 40 -34.76 -9.45 31.39
CA ALA A 40 -34.88 -8.66 32.60
C ALA A 40 -33.49 -8.44 33.23
N PRO A 41 -33.27 -7.32 33.95
CA PRO A 41 -32.04 -7.13 34.69
C PRO A 41 -32.11 -8.01 35.95
N ASP A 42 -31.34 -9.10 35.96
CA ASP A 42 -31.00 -9.75 37.23
C ASP A 42 -29.92 -8.89 37.90
N ASP A 43 -30.34 -8.18 38.94
CA ASP A 43 -29.49 -7.45 39.86
C ASP A 43 -28.58 -8.43 40.62
N SER A 44 -27.41 -8.68 40.06
CA SER A 44 -26.28 -9.25 40.81
C SER A 44 -24.99 -8.66 40.29
N GLU A 45 -24.86 -7.34 40.44
CA GLU A 45 -23.58 -6.66 40.35
C GLU A 45 -22.69 -7.16 41.51
N VAL A 46 -21.84 -8.15 41.25
CA VAL A 46 -20.59 -8.26 42.00
C VAL A 46 -19.73 -7.10 41.50
N SER A 47 -19.88 -5.99 42.20
CA SER A 47 -19.07 -4.79 42.12
C SER A 47 -17.62 -5.14 42.49
N ASP A 48 -16.86 -5.66 41.53
CA ASP A 48 -15.39 -5.61 41.54
C ASP A 48 -14.97 -4.16 41.22
N VAL A 49 -15.35 -3.23 42.08
CA VAL A 49 -14.83 -1.87 42.07
C VAL A 49 -13.48 -1.94 42.73
N VAL A 50 -12.47 -2.32 41.94
CA VAL A 50 -11.10 -1.93 42.24
C VAL A 50 -11.10 -0.41 42.17
N ALA A 51 -11.20 0.25 43.32
CA ALA A 51 -11.03 1.68 43.47
C ALA A 51 -9.56 2.01 43.15
N VAL A 52 -9.20 1.99 41.87
CA VAL A 52 -7.87 2.36 41.41
C VAL A 52 -7.72 3.86 41.67
N ASN A 53 -6.76 4.19 42.53
CA ASN A 53 -6.41 5.55 42.91
C ASN A 53 -6.23 6.42 41.64
N GLN A 54 -6.74 7.66 41.63
CA GLN A 54 -6.67 8.55 40.45
C GLN A 54 -5.22 8.71 39.96
N HIS A 55 -4.27 8.68 40.88
CA HIS A 55 -2.84 8.72 40.60
C HIS A 55 -2.34 7.48 39.82
N ASP A 56 -2.86 6.30 40.10
CA ASP A 56 -2.49 5.08 39.38
C ASP A 56 -3.09 5.07 37.97
N LYS A 57 -4.30 5.62 37.80
CA LYS A 57 -4.88 5.86 36.46
C LYS A 57 -3.99 6.82 35.66
N ALA A 58 -3.55 7.93 36.24
CA ALA A 58 -2.69 8.90 35.58
C ALA A 58 -1.33 8.29 35.14
N LYS A 59 -0.72 7.45 35.98
CA LYS A 59 0.51 6.72 35.65
C LYS A 59 0.31 5.76 34.46
N VAL A 60 -0.80 5.02 34.45
CA VAL A 60 -1.13 4.12 33.32
C VAL A 60 -1.32 4.93 32.04
N PHE A 61 -2.05 6.04 32.08
CA PHE A 61 -2.24 6.91 30.92
C PHE A 61 -0.92 7.51 30.40
N ALA A 62 -0.02 7.95 31.29
CA ALA A 62 1.30 8.43 30.91
C ALA A 62 2.10 7.33 30.16
N GLY A 63 2.13 6.11 30.70
CA GLY A 63 2.78 4.97 30.04
C GLY A 63 2.20 4.65 28.66
N LEU A 64 0.87 4.78 28.48
CA LEU A 64 0.22 4.59 27.18
C LEU A 64 0.58 5.69 26.17
N ILE A 65 0.73 6.94 26.61
CA ILE A 65 1.16 8.05 25.77
C ILE A 65 2.60 7.84 25.28
N ASP A 66 3.50 7.43 26.18
CA ASP A 66 4.90 7.15 25.86
C ASP A 66 5.04 5.97 24.89
N GLU A 67 4.31 4.88 25.11
CA GLU A 67 4.33 3.75 24.18
C GLU A 67 3.76 4.13 22.81
N LYS A 68 2.72 4.97 22.75
CA LYS A 68 2.20 5.51 21.50
C LYS A 68 3.23 6.36 20.77
N ALA A 69 4.02 7.16 21.48
CA ALA A 69 5.13 7.92 20.91
C ALA A 69 6.23 6.99 20.36
N ARG A 70 6.61 5.96 21.12
CA ARG A 70 7.57 4.93 20.69
C ARG A 70 7.12 4.24 19.40
N LEU A 71 5.87 3.80 19.34
CA LEU A 71 5.31 3.13 18.16
C LEU A 71 5.23 4.06 16.94
N ARG A 72 4.95 5.34 17.15
CA ARG A 72 4.98 6.35 16.08
C ARG A 72 6.37 6.49 15.49
N GLU A 73 7.39 6.56 16.34
CA GLU A 73 8.77 6.68 15.89
C GLU A 73 9.25 5.41 15.17
N LEU A 74 8.88 4.23 15.69
CA LEU A 74 9.12 2.97 15.02
C LEU A 74 8.48 2.92 13.62
N ARG A 75 7.25 3.43 13.48
CA ARG A 75 6.55 3.52 12.19
C ARG A 75 7.29 4.45 11.23
N ARG A 76 7.73 5.62 11.69
CA ARG A 76 8.53 6.55 10.88
C ARG A 76 9.84 5.92 10.40
N ALA A 77 10.58 5.27 11.29
CA ALA A 77 11.81 4.57 10.95
C ALA A 77 11.58 3.45 9.92
N ARG A 78 10.48 2.70 10.04
CA ARG A 78 10.08 1.69 9.03
C ARG A 78 9.76 2.34 7.68
N GLN A 79 8.98 3.43 7.67
CA GLN A 79 8.65 4.15 6.44
C GLN A 79 9.89 4.69 5.73
N PHE A 80 10.82 5.29 6.47
CA PHE A 80 12.09 5.75 5.92
C PHE A 80 12.89 4.60 5.29
N ARG A 81 13.02 3.47 6.00
CA ARG A 81 13.68 2.27 5.47
C ARG A 81 13.02 1.76 4.20
N TYR A 82 11.70 1.71 4.15
CA TYR A 82 10.97 1.24 2.96
C TYR A 82 11.09 2.19 1.78
N ARG A 83 11.04 3.50 2.01
CA ARG A 83 11.29 4.50 0.96
C ARG A 83 12.69 4.34 0.40
N ARG A 84 13.70 4.22 1.27
CA ARG A 84 15.10 3.99 0.85
C ARG A 84 15.26 2.68 0.09
N LYS A 85 14.68 1.58 0.58
CA LYS A 85 14.71 0.27 -0.09
C LYS A 85 14.06 0.34 -1.47
N LYS A 86 12.91 1.00 -1.60
CA LYS A 86 12.18 1.17 -2.86
C LYS A 86 13.03 1.92 -3.89
N VAL A 87 13.62 3.06 -3.51
CA VAL A 87 14.48 3.86 -4.40
C VAL A 87 15.73 3.07 -4.80
N SER A 88 16.40 2.43 -3.84
CA SER A 88 17.60 1.64 -4.13
C SER A 88 17.31 0.49 -5.10
N TYR A 89 16.19 -0.20 -4.93
CA TYR A 89 15.80 -1.29 -5.83
C TYR A 89 15.48 -0.78 -7.24
N ALA A 90 14.73 0.33 -7.34
CA ALA A 90 14.41 0.93 -8.63
C ALA A 90 15.67 1.35 -9.40
N ASN A 91 16.65 1.96 -8.72
CA ASN A 91 17.92 2.35 -9.32
C ASN A 91 18.72 1.12 -9.76
N SER A 92 18.85 0.11 -8.89
CA SER A 92 19.56 -1.13 -9.21
C SER A 92 18.94 -1.85 -10.42
N LEU A 93 17.61 -1.88 -10.50
CA LEU A 93 16.90 -2.46 -11.64
C LEU A 93 17.12 -1.64 -12.93
N ALA A 94 17.09 -0.31 -12.84
CA ALA A 94 17.36 0.56 -13.98
C ALA A 94 18.80 0.41 -14.51
N GLU A 95 19.79 0.32 -13.61
CA GLU A 95 21.18 0.07 -13.99
C GLU A 95 21.35 -1.30 -14.67
N GLU A 96 20.77 -2.35 -14.11
CA GLU A 96 20.91 -3.69 -14.67
C GLU A 96 20.21 -3.84 -16.02
N THR A 97 19.01 -3.28 -16.16
CA THR A 97 18.31 -3.26 -17.45
C THR A 97 19.10 -2.48 -18.50
N TYR A 98 19.73 -1.37 -18.14
CA TYR A 98 20.62 -0.64 -19.04
C TYR A 98 21.84 -1.48 -19.46
N ARG A 99 22.50 -2.15 -18.51
CA ARG A 99 23.64 -3.03 -18.81
C ARG A 99 23.24 -4.17 -19.75
N LEU A 100 22.14 -4.85 -19.48
CA LEU A 100 21.66 -5.96 -20.31
C LEU A 100 21.33 -5.49 -21.73
N ARG A 101 20.70 -4.31 -21.90
CA ARG A 101 20.45 -3.74 -23.23
C ARG A 101 21.74 -3.53 -24.01
N ARG A 102 22.79 -3.00 -23.37
CA ARG A 102 24.11 -2.83 -24.00
C ARG A 102 24.76 -4.15 -24.40
N VAL A 103 24.62 -5.18 -23.57
CA VAL A 103 25.12 -6.52 -23.90
C VAL A 103 24.37 -7.09 -25.10
N VAL A 104 23.04 -6.96 -25.15
CA VAL A 104 22.23 -7.40 -26.29
C VAL A 104 22.63 -6.65 -27.57
N GLU A 105 22.72 -5.32 -27.53
CA GLU A 105 23.16 -4.50 -28.68
C GLU A 105 24.52 -4.97 -29.22
N LYS A 106 25.48 -5.23 -28.33
CA LYS A 106 26.81 -5.73 -28.70
C LYS A 106 26.72 -7.10 -29.38
N LEU A 107 26.00 -8.04 -28.78
CA LEU A 107 25.85 -9.40 -29.32
C LEU A 107 25.11 -9.40 -30.67
N GLU A 108 24.13 -8.52 -30.86
CA GLU A 108 23.45 -8.36 -32.14
C GLU A 108 24.37 -7.81 -33.23
N LEU A 109 25.24 -6.86 -32.89
CA LEU A 109 26.25 -6.33 -33.83
C LEU A 109 27.23 -7.44 -34.22
N GLU A 110 27.73 -8.21 -33.25
CA GLU A 110 28.61 -9.36 -33.51
C GLU A 110 27.92 -10.40 -34.39
N ARG A 111 26.65 -10.74 -34.09
CA ARG A 111 25.85 -11.65 -34.91
C ARG A 111 25.70 -11.15 -36.34
N ARG A 112 25.38 -9.86 -36.53
CA ARG A 112 25.24 -9.27 -37.87
C ARG A 112 26.55 -9.27 -38.64
N ALA A 113 27.67 -8.99 -37.98
CA ALA A 113 29.00 -9.04 -38.60
C ALA A 113 29.34 -10.45 -39.10
N ILE A 114 29.08 -11.47 -38.29
CA ILE A 114 29.29 -12.88 -38.68
C ILE A 114 28.43 -13.26 -39.89
N ILE A 115 27.15 -12.88 -39.90
CA ILE A 115 26.25 -13.16 -41.04
C ILE A 115 26.77 -12.47 -42.29
N SER A 116 27.11 -11.18 -42.22
CA SER A 116 27.64 -10.45 -43.38
C SER A 116 28.94 -11.05 -43.93
N PHE A 117 29.79 -11.58 -43.04
CA PHE A 117 31.02 -12.26 -43.44
C PHE A 117 30.73 -13.60 -44.12
N ALA A 118 29.79 -14.39 -43.60
CA ALA A 118 29.37 -15.64 -44.22
C ALA A 118 28.81 -15.40 -45.64
N ASP A 119 27.93 -14.39 -45.81
CA ASP A 119 27.36 -14.03 -47.11
C ASP A 119 28.45 -13.62 -48.13
N THR A 120 29.54 -12.98 -47.68
CA THR A 120 30.66 -12.62 -48.56
C THR A 120 31.50 -13.81 -49.00
N ILE A 121 31.58 -14.87 -48.19
CA ILE A 121 32.31 -16.11 -48.54
C ILE A 121 31.49 -16.91 -49.56
N ASP A 122 30.18 -17.03 -49.36
CA ASP A 122 29.31 -17.82 -50.25
C ASP A 122 29.14 -17.20 -51.65
N THR A 123 29.50 -15.92 -51.82
CA THR A 123 29.42 -15.20 -53.11
C THR A 123 30.75 -15.21 -53.89
N ALA A 124 31.86 -15.64 -53.30
CA ALA A 124 33.20 -15.65 -53.90
C ALA A 124 33.56 -17.01 -54.55
#